data_AF-A0A929YPQ0-F1
#
_entry.id   AF-A0A929YPQ0-F1
#
_cell.length_a   1.000
_cell.length_b   1.000
_cell.length_c   1.000
_cell.angle_alpha   90.00
_cell.angle_beta   90.00
_cell.angle_gamma   90.00
#
_symmetry.space_group_name_H-M   'P 1'
#
loop_
_entity.id
_entity.type
_entity.pdbx_description
1 polymer ?
#
loop_
_entity_poly.entity_id
_entity_poly.type
_entity_poly.pdbx_seq_one_letter_code
_entity_poly.pdbx_strand_id
1 'polypeptide(L)'
;MKHFLLLIFAALLGLSAGAQTRTYTDNLMVDLGGKTGTTAPITATVYLTEHDGKVDLELRNFVFKVGGTSTPVGHIKLSDLTVTPDGDKQRFGGKGKAKLTRGDLPGYFFWMSSLMSSLDMEADGYFTADSLNFALDFTVPFQGKMKVKYGQWSTTGLRTAVNDALADEAIYTLGGRRLEALPARGGVYIVGGRKVVR
;
A
#
# COMPACT_ATOMS: atom_id res chain seq x y z
N MET A 1 24.57 54.85 1.37
CA MET A 1 23.76 53.86 2.11
C MET A 1 22.64 53.32 1.21
N LYS A 2 22.92 52.41 0.27
CA LYS A 2 21.89 51.86 -0.64
C LYS A 2 22.08 50.38 -1.03
N HIS A 3 23.13 49.72 -0.54
CA HIS A 3 23.44 48.33 -0.92
C HIS A 3 23.35 47.32 0.23
N PHE A 4 22.91 47.74 1.42
CA PHE A 4 22.78 46.86 2.58
C PHE A 4 21.38 46.26 2.78
N LEU A 5 20.37 46.72 2.04
CA LEU A 5 18.98 46.28 2.23
C LEU A 5 18.57 45.08 1.34
N LEU A 6 19.38 44.72 0.34
CA LEU A 6 19.06 43.67 -0.63
C LEU A 6 19.57 42.27 -0.22
N LEU A 7 20.47 42.15 0.76
CA LEU A 7 21.00 40.85 1.19
C LEU A 7 20.18 40.16 2.28
N ILE A 8 19.21 40.85 2.91
CA ILE A 8 18.35 40.26 3.95
C ILE A 8 17.10 39.61 3.34
N PHE A 9 16.75 39.89 2.08
CA PHE A 9 15.56 39.32 1.44
C PHE A 9 15.79 37.94 0.79
N ALA A 10 17.03 37.46 0.70
CA ALA A 10 17.35 36.14 0.13
C ALA A 10 17.36 34.99 1.16
N ALA A 11 17.21 35.30 2.45
CA ALA A 11 17.26 34.30 3.53
C ALA A 11 15.90 34.02 4.20
N LEU A 12 14.79 34.53 3.64
CA LEU A 12 13.43 34.36 4.18
C LEU A 12 12.50 33.54 3.27
N LEU A 13 13.05 32.68 2.42
CA LEU A 13 12.32 31.58 1.76
C LEU A 13 12.65 30.25 2.45
N GLY A 14 12.69 30.26 3.79
CA GLY A 14 12.67 29.03 4.58
C GLY A 14 11.25 28.46 4.53
N LEU A 15 11.03 27.52 3.62
CA LEU A 15 9.88 26.64 3.48
C LEU A 15 8.74 26.91 4.47
N SER A 16 7.75 27.72 4.08
CA SER A 16 6.40 27.31 4.44
C SER A 16 6.16 26.03 3.66
N ALA A 17 6.43 24.89 4.29
CA ALA A 17 5.95 23.60 3.84
C ALA A 17 4.43 23.66 3.93
N GLY A 18 3.80 24.29 2.95
CA GLY A 18 2.36 24.31 2.81
C GLY A 18 1.90 22.87 2.80
N ALA A 19 0.80 22.60 3.50
CA ALA A 19 0.31 21.24 3.65
C ALA A 19 0.11 20.61 2.25
N GLN A 20 0.96 19.64 1.88
CA GLN A 20 0.90 19.03 0.56
C GLN A 20 -0.08 17.86 0.62
N THR A 21 -1.18 17.95 -0.14
CA THR A 21 -2.14 16.85 -0.26
C THR A 21 -1.88 16.06 -1.53
N ARG A 22 -1.72 14.74 -1.38
CA ARG A 22 -1.61 13.78 -2.48
C ARG A 22 -2.84 12.88 -2.51
N THR A 23 -3.24 12.48 -3.71
CA THR A 23 -4.36 11.57 -3.93
C THR A 23 -3.86 10.24 -4.47
N TYR A 24 -4.26 9.15 -3.82
CA TYR A 24 -3.96 7.78 -4.23
C TYR A 24 -5.25 7.05 -4.56
N THR A 25 -5.21 6.22 -5.60
CA THR A 25 -6.29 5.30 -5.95
C THR A 25 -5.70 3.91 -6.15
N ASP A 26 -6.11 2.96 -5.31
CA ASP A 26 -5.61 1.59 -5.32
C ASP A 26 -6.66 0.67 -4.65
N ASN A 27 -6.34 -0.61 -4.60
CA ASN A 27 -7.16 -1.64 -3.99
C ASN A 27 -7.08 -1.60 -2.46
N LEU A 28 -8.24 -1.84 -1.86
CA LEU A 28 -8.46 -1.95 -0.44
C LEU A 28 -9.16 -3.26 -0.13
N MET A 29 -8.68 -3.97 0.89
CA MET A 29 -9.30 -5.18 1.42
C MET A 29 -9.63 -5.00 2.89
N VAL A 30 -10.72 -5.63 3.33
CA VAL A 30 -11.17 -5.58 4.72
C VAL A 30 -11.16 -7.00 5.28
N ASP A 31 -10.42 -7.21 6.36
CA ASP A 31 -10.46 -8.40 7.18
C ASP A 31 -11.41 -8.16 8.36
N LEU A 32 -12.40 -9.04 8.48
CA LEU A 32 -13.49 -8.95 9.44
C LEU A 32 -13.24 -9.79 10.71
N GLY A 33 -11.98 -10.15 10.98
CA GLY A 33 -11.59 -10.76 12.24
C GLY A 33 -12.09 -12.21 12.37
N GLY A 34 -11.46 -13.13 11.63
CA GLY A 34 -11.48 -14.58 11.87
C GLY A 34 -12.79 -15.33 11.62
N LYS A 35 -13.98 -14.68 11.65
CA LYS A 35 -15.27 -15.36 11.45
C LYS A 35 -15.86 -15.22 10.04
N THR A 36 -15.50 -14.17 9.32
CA THR A 36 -16.09 -13.84 7.99
C THR A 36 -15.05 -13.66 6.89
N GLY A 37 -13.77 -13.87 7.18
CA GLY A 37 -12.67 -13.81 6.21
C GLY A 37 -12.33 -12.39 5.73
N THR A 38 -11.56 -12.32 4.64
CA THR A 38 -11.19 -11.07 3.95
C THR A 38 -12.14 -10.80 2.80
N THR A 39 -12.57 -9.55 2.63
CA THR A 39 -13.42 -9.14 1.51
C THR A 39 -12.67 -9.19 0.18
N ALA A 40 -13.42 -9.28 -0.92
CA ALA A 40 -12.85 -9.00 -2.24
C ALA A 40 -12.26 -7.57 -2.27
N PRO A 41 -11.22 -7.32 -3.07
CA PRO A 41 -10.62 -6.00 -3.19
C PRO A 41 -11.62 -5.00 -3.79
N ILE A 42 -11.64 -3.78 -3.25
CA ILE A 42 -12.41 -2.65 -3.78
C ILE A 42 -11.46 -1.53 -4.15
N THR A 43 -11.77 -0.78 -5.21
CA THR A 43 -11.03 0.45 -5.53
C THR A 43 -11.41 1.54 -4.54
N ALA A 44 -10.41 2.14 -3.91
CA ALA A 44 -10.58 3.19 -2.91
C ALA A 44 -9.69 4.41 -3.21
N THR A 45 -10.23 5.59 -2.96
CA THR A 45 -9.50 6.85 -3.08
C THR A 45 -9.09 7.35 -1.69
N VAL A 46 -7.83 7.70 -1.54
CA VAL A 46 -7.26 8.16 -0.27
C VAL A 46 -6.52 9.47 -0.49
N TYR A 47 -6.75 10.42 0.40
CA TYR A 47 -5.96 11.65 0.49
C TYR A 47 -4.96 11.52 1.63
N LEU A 48 -3.71 11.86 1.33
CA LEU A 48 -2.65 11.97 2.32
C LEU A 48 -2.17 13.43 2.32
N THR A 49 -2.39 14.12 3.43
CA THR A 49 -1.97 15.51 3.59
C THR A 49 -0.77 15.57 4.52
N GLU A 50 0.39 15.92 3.99
CA GLU A 50 1.64 16.11 4.74
C GLU A 50 1.68 17.49 5.37
N HIS A 51 2.03 17.59 6.66
CA HIS A 51 2.22 18.85 7.39
C HIS A 51 3.11 18.63 8.62
N ASP A 52 4.02 19.55 8.93
CA ASP A 52 4.80 19.58 10.18
C ASP A 52 5.41 18.23 10.65
N GLY A 53 5.94 17.42 9.71
CA GLY A 53 6.52 16.11 10.03
C GLY A 53 5.48 15.03 10.40
N LYS A 54 4.21 15.28 10.06
CA LYS A 54 3.06 14.41 10.25
C LYS A 54 2.26 14.27 8.96
N VAL A 55 1.30 13.36 8.97
CA VAL A 55 0.30 13.22 7.91
C VAL A 55 -1.11 13.11 8.46
N ASP A 56 -2.06 13.64 7.70
CA ASP A 56 -3.47 13.31 7.79
C ASP A 56 -3.82 12.30 6.70
N LEU A 57 -4.45 11.19 7.08
CA LEU A 57 -4.96 10.16 6.18
C LEU A 57 -6.49 10.27 6.08
N GLU A 58 -7.02 10.49 4.88
CA GLU A 58 -8.46 10.52 4.62
C GLU A 58 -8.86 9.48 3.56
N LEU A 59 -9.51 8.40 4.01
CA LEU A 59 -10.12 7.40 3.14
C LEU A 59 -11.52 7.86 2.73
N ARG A 60 -11.74 8.04 1.43
CA ARG A 60 -13.00 8.57 0.89
C ARG A 60 -13.99 7.43 0.60
N ASN A 61 -15.27 7.66 0.91
CA ASN A 61 -16.39 6.82 0.47
C ASN A 61 -16.22 5.33 0.77
N PHE A 62 -15.75 5.02 1.98
CA PHE A 62 -15.52 3.65 2.36
C PHE A 62 -16.85 2.91 2.47
N VAL A 63 -17.03 1.95 1.57
CA VAL A 63 -18.15 1.00 1.55
C VAL A 63 -17.57 -0.38 1.34
N PHE A 64 -17.74 -1.27 2.31
CA PHE A 64 -17.28 -2.65 2.20
C PHE A 64 -18.45 -3.62 2.13
N LYS A 65 -18.23 -4.82 1.61
CA LYS A 65 -19.28 -5.84 1.48
C LYS A 65 -19.04 -7.00 2.44
N VAL A 66 -20.05 -7.39 3.19
CA VAL A 66 -20.04 -8.57 4.07
C VAL A 66 -21.25 -9.43 3.74
N GLY A 67 -21.03 -10.70 3.39
CA GLY A 67 -22.13 -11.63 3.10
C GLY A 67 -23.10 -11.15 2.01
N GLY A 68 -22.61 -10.38 1.03
CA GLY A 68 -23.43 -9.78 -0.04
C GLY A 68 -24.07 -8.44 0.31
N THR A 69 -24.10 -8.05 1.59
CA THR A 69 -24.64 -6.76 2.04
C THR A 69 -23.56 -5.68 2.01
N SER A 70 -23.88 -4.52 1.46
CA SER A 70 -22.98 -3.36 1.46
C SER A 70 -23.13 -2.58 2.77
N THR A 71 -21.99 -2.31 3.42
CA THR A 71 -21.90 -1.54 4.66
C THR A 71 -21.25 -0.18 4.36
N PRO A 72 -22.05 0.88 4.18
CA PRO A 72 -21.53 2.22 3.89
C PRO A 72 -21.05 2.90 5.17
N VAL A 73 -19.75 3.19 5.25
CA VAL A 73 -19.14 3.85 6.42
C VAL A 73 -19.09 5.37 6.24
N GLY A 74 -18.60 5.82 5.08
CA GLY A 74 -18.45 7.24 4.74
C GLY A 74 -16.98 7.61 4.53
N HIS A 75 -16.63 8.87 4.79
CA HIS A 75 -15.21 9.26 4.83
C HIS A 75 -14.64 8.98 6.22
N ILE A 76 -13.41 8.49 6.25
CA ILE A 76 -12.65 8.24 7.48
C ILE A 76 -11.43 9.13 7.43
N LYS A 77 -11.31 10.07 8.37
CA LYS A 77 -10.14 10.95 8.50
C LYS A 77 -9.41 10.68 9.81
N LEU A 78 -8.14 10.31 9.73
CA LEU A 78 -7.24 10.17 10.86
C LEU A 78 -6.11 11.20 10.72
N SER A 79 -6.01 12.11 11.69
CA SER A 79 -5.08 13.24 11.65
C SER A 79 -3.87 13.02 12.54
N ASP A 80 -2.84 13.84 12.30
CA ASP A 80 -1.65 13.95 13.16
C ASP A 80 -0.84 12.66 13.32
N LEU A 81 -0.78 11.83 12.27
CA LEU A 81 0.04 10.62 12.29
C LEU A 81 1.52 10.97 12.15
N THR A 82 2.34 10.51 13.08
CA THR A 82 3.79 10.78 13.08
C THR A 82 4.45 10.13 11.88
N VAL A 83 5.30 10.88 11.18
CA VAL A 83 6.12 10.37 10.07
C VAL A 83 7.56 10.16 10.54
N THR A 84 8.13 9.02 10.16
CA THR A 84 9.55 8.71 10.34
C THR A 84 10.16 8.26 9.01
N PRO A 85 11.37 8.71 8.66
CA PRO A 85 12.10 8.21 7.49
C PRO A 85 12.33 6.69 7.58
N ASP A 86 12.16 5.99 6.46
CA ASP A 86 12.36 4.52 6.34
C ASP A 86 12.98 4.19 4.97
N GLY A 87 14.30 4.35 4.88
CA GLY A 87 15.05 4.23 3.62
C GLY A 87 14.56 5.23 2.57
N ASP A 88 14.17 4.72 1.40
CA ASP A 88 13.64 5.52 0.29
C ASP A 88 12.14 5.89 0.46
N LYS A 89 11.54 5.53 1.60
CA LYS A 89 10.12 5.72 1.89
C LYS A 89 9.93 6.55 3.15
N GLN A 90 8.72 7.05 3.33
CA GLN A 90 8.28 7.69 4.58
C GLN A 90 7.28 6.74 5.26
N ARG A 91 7.57 6.34 6.50
CA ARG A 91 6.67 5.53 7.31
C ARG A 91 5.83 6.44 8.18
N PHE A 92 4.54 6.14 8.32
CA PHE A 92 3.68 6.83 9.27
C PHE A 92 2.95 5.83 10.16
N GLY A 93 2.61 6.26 11.36
CA GLY A 93 1.79 5.45 12.24
C GLY A 93 1.34 6.18 13.48
N GLY A 94 0.36 5.60 14.16
CA GLY A 94 -0.18 6.16 15.39
C GLY A 94 -1.55 5.62 15.74
N LYS A 95 -1.94 5.88 17.00
CA LYS A 95 -3.29 5.62 17.50
C LYS A 95 -4.02 6.95 17.62
N GLY A 96 -5.28 6.98 17.19
CA GLY A 96 -6.09 8.17 17.27
C GLY A 96 -7.57 7.90 17.11
N LYS A 97 -8.36 8.93 17.33
CA LYS A 97 -9.80 8.91 17.13
C LYS A 97 -10.09 9.41 15.72
N ALA A 98 -10.33 8.48 14.79
CA ALA A 98 -10.66 8.83 13.41
C ALA A 98 -12.04 9.47 13.34
N LYS A 99 -12.15 10.58 12.60
CA LYS A 99 -13.40 11.28 12.34
C LYS A 99 -14.14 10.61 11.19
N LEU A 100 -15.43 10.35 11.41
CA LEU A 100 -16.34 9.80 10.40
C LEU A 100 -17.25 10.90 9.89
N THR A 101 -17.33 11.03 8.56
CA THR A 101 -18.28 11.96 7.92
C THR A 101 -19.05 11.27 6.81
N ARG A 102 -20.20 11.84 6.46
CA ARG A 102 -21.09 11.28 5.43
C ARG A 102 -20.37 11.19 4.09
N GLY A 103 -20.47 10.04 3.43
CA GLY A 103 -19.98 9.84 2.07
C GLY A 103 -20.80 10.58 1.01
N ASP A 104 -20.25 10.66 -0.20
CA ASP A 104 -20.85 11.34 -1.36
C ASP A 104 -21.20 10.39 -2.52
N LEU A 105 -21.05 9.07 -2.37
CA LEU A 105 -21.46 8.10 -3.39
C LEU A 105 -22.99 8.07 -3.58
N PRO A 106 -23.47 8.09 -4.84
CA PRO A 106 -24.89 7.92 -5.13
C PRO A 106 -25.37 6.51 -4.76
N GLY A 107 -26.65 6.37 -4.43
CA GLY A 107 -27.28 5.08 -4.11
C GLY A 107 -27.24 4.68 -2.63
N TYR A 108 -26.55 5.43 -1.77
CA TYR A 108 -26.53 5.20 -0.32
C TYR A 108 -27.29 6.29 0.44
N PHE A 109 -28.47 5.92 0.96
CA PHE A 109 -29.28 6.82 1.78
C PHE A 109 -28.76 6.93 3.22
N PHE A 110 -28.17 5.84 3.73
CA PHE A 110 -27.66 5.72 5.09
C PHE A 110 -26.14 5.52 5.09
N TRP A 111 -25.47 6.15 6.07
CA TRP A 111 -24.02 6.07 6.27
C TRP A 111 -23.75 5.82 7.76
N MET A 112 -22.77 4.97 8.09
CA MET A 112 -22.39 4.70 9.48
C MET A 112 -22.02 5.97 10.26
N SER A 113 -21.43 6.95 9.56
CA SER A 113 -21.13 8.27 10.11
C SER A 113 -22.34 9.00 10.73
N SER A 114 -23.58 8.60 10.37
CA SER A 114 -24.81 9.15 10.95
C SER A 114 -25.14 8.55 12.31
N LEU A 115 -24.63 7.36 12.64
CA LEU A 115 -24.77 6.75 13.98
C LEU A 115 -23.61 7.14 14.90
N MET A 116 -22.44 7.34 14.34
CA MET A 116 -21.22 7.63 15.10
C MET A 116 -20.34 8.62 14.35
N SER A 117 -19.84 9.63 15.05
CA SER A 117 -19.00 10.68 14.46
C SER A 117 -17.51 10.35 14.52
N SER A 118 -17.10 9.32 15.26
CA SER A 118 -15.71 8.94 15.41
C SER A 118 -15.50 7.50 15.86
N LEU A 119 -14.34 6.94 15.54
CA LEU A 119 -13.93 5.58 15.89
C LEU A 119 -12.45 5.54 16.29
N ASP A 120 -12.12 4.80 17.35
CA ASP A 120 -10.72 4.62 17.73
C ASP A 120 -10.03 3.67 16.74
N MET A 121 -8.89 4.12 16.23
CA MET A 121 -8.16 3.49 15.13
C MET A 121 -6.66 3.54 15.39
N GLU A 122 -5.98 2.49 14.98
CA GLU A 122 -4.53 2.43 14.84
C GLU A 122 -4.19 2.37 13.36
N ALA A 123 -3.29 3.23 12.93
CA ALA A 123 -2.78 3.26 11.57
C ALA A 123 -1.28 2.94 11.56
N ASP A 124 -0.89 2.19 10.54
CA ASP A 124 0.50 1.89 10.23
C ASP A 124 0.66 1.80 8.71
N GLY A 125 1.60 2.54 8.15
CA GLY A 125 1.75 2.59 6.72
C GLY A 125 3.03 3.25 6.25
N TYR A 126 3.21 3.26 4.94
CA TYR A 126 4.31 3.95 4.29
C TYR A 126 3.88 4.52 2.95
N PHE A 127 4.56 5.58 2.52
CA PHE A 127 4.30 6.23 1.25
C PHE A 127 5.59 6.69 0.57
N THR A 128 5.50 6.85 -0.75
CA THR A 128 6.47 7.52 -1.60
C THR A 128 5.75 8.66 -2.34
N ALA A 129 6.37 9.25 -3.36
CA ALA A 129 5.66 10.16 -4.25
C ALA A 129 4.51 9.47 -5.00
N ASP A 130 4.68 8.18 -5.33
CA ASP A 130 3.83 7.46 -6.29
C ASP A 130 2.98 6.35 -5.64
N SER A 131 3.29 5.95 -4.41
CA SER A 131 2.64 4.81 -3.75
C SER A 131 2.25 5.09 -2.32
N LEU A 132 1.15 4.50 -1.90
CA LEU A 132 0.66 4.54 -0.52
C LEU A 132 0.23 3.14 -0.12
N ASN A 133 0.73 2.67 1.02
CA ASN A 133 0.35 1.40 1.62
C ASN A 133 0.07 1.62 3.09
N PHE A 134 -1.07 1.13 3.58
CA PHE A 134 -1.36 1.21 5.00
C PHE A 134 -2.28 0.09 5.46
N ALA A 135 -2.21 -0.14 6.77
CA ALA A 135 -3.12 -0.96 7.51
C ALA A 135 -3.83 -0.09 8.56
N LEU A 136 -5.13 -0.32 8.73
CA LEU A 136 -5.91 0.28 9.80
C LEU A 136 -6.48 -0.83 10.66
N ASP A 137 -6.22 -0.80 11.96
CA ASP A 137 -6.77 -1.73 12.93
C ASP A 137 -7.76 -0.97 13.82
N PHE A 138 -8.99 -1.49 13.94
CA PHE A 138 -10.05 -0.89 14.76
C PHE A 138 -11.07 -1.91 15.25
N THR A 139 -11.91 -1.49 16.19
CA THR A 139 -13.00 -2.32 16.72
C THR A 139 -14.33 -1.62 16.57
N VAL A 140 -15.23 -2.20 15.78
CA VAL A 140 -16.59 -1.70 15.63
C VAL A 140 -17.47 -2.34 16.72
N PRO A 141 -18.26 -1.56 17.50
CA PRO A 141 -18.97 -2.07 18.68
C PRO A 141 -19.84 -3.32 18.46
N PHE A 142 -20.48 -3.43 17.30
CA PHE A 142 -21.41 -4.53 16.96
C PHE A 142 -20.80 -5.60 16.04
N GLN A 143 -19.60 -5.38 15.50
CA GLN A 143 -18.95 -6.30 14.56
C GLN A 143 -17.66 -6.92 15.11
N GLY A 144 -16.99 -6.25 16.05
CA GLY A 144 -15.73 -6.69 16.63
C GLY A 144 -14.51 -6.10 15.91
N LYS A 145 -13.37 -6.79 16.02
CA LYS A 145 -12.09 -6.34 15.45
C LYS A 145 -12.12 -6.42 13.93
N MET A 146 -11.64 -5.35 13.30
CA MET A 146 -11.53 -5.22 11.86
C MET A 146 -10.14 -4.72 11.51
N LYS A 147 -9.64 -5.18 10.37
CA LYS A 147 -8.39 -4.70 9.79
C LYS A 147 -8.62 -4.33 8.34
N VAL A 148 -8.23 -3.12 7.95
CA VAL A 148 -8.24 -2.67 6.56
C VAL A 148 -6.82 -2.68 6.05
N LYS A 149 -6.60 -3.15 4.82
CA LYS A 149 -5.32 -3.05 4.12
C LYS A 149 -5.54 -2.34 2.79
N TYR A 150 -4.75 -1.30 2.54
CA TYR A 150 -4.75 -0.53 1.31
C TYR A 150 -3.40 -0.63 0.61
N GLY A 151 -3.44 -0.66 -0.72
CA GLY A 151 -2.26 -0.66 -1.57
C GLY A 151 -1.71 -2.05 -1.87
N GLN A 152 -0.74 -2.09 -2.78
CA GLN A 152 0.04 -3.28 -3.07
C GLN A 152 1.10 -3.50 -1.99
N TRP A 153 0.71 -4.20 -0.93
CA TRP A 153 1.68 -4.73 0.02
C TRP A 153 2.59 -5.68 -0.74
N SER A 154 3.85 -5.28 -0.96
CA SER A 154 4.85 -6.19 -1.48
C SER A 154 4.94 -7.37 -0.51
N THR A 155 4.30 -8.48 -0.83
CA THR A 155 4.67 -9.74 -0.24
C THR A 155 6.14 -9.91 -0.61
N THR A 156 7.03 -10.02 0.37
CA THR A 156 8.36 -10.61 0.21
C THR A 156 8.26 -12.10 -0.14
N GLY A 157 7.34 -12.45 -1.04
CA GLY A 157 7.09 -13.77 -1.58
C GLY A 157 7.58 -13.77 -3.02
N LEU A 158 8.81 -14.26 -3.19
CA LEU A 158 9.43 -14.75 -4.42
C LEU A 158 9.25 -13.84 -5.65
N ARG A 159 10.29 -13.07 -5.96
CA ARG A 159 10.52 -12.62 -7.34
C ARG A 159 10.52 -13.88 -8.21
N THR A 160 9.59 -13.98 -9.16
CA THR A 160 9.74 -14.88 -10.30
C THR A 160 11.14 -14.62 -10.85
N ALA A 161 12.00 -15.64 -10.85
CA ALA A 161 13.32 -15.50 -11.44
C ALA A 161 13.13 -15.03 -12.88
N VAL A 162 13.54 -13.80 -13.14
CA VAL A 162 13.67 -13.31 -14.51
C VAL A 162 14.79 -14.15 -15.10
N ASN A 163 14.45 -15.10 -15.95
CA ASN A 163 15.43 -15.78 -16.79
C ASN A 163 15.86 -14.80 -17.89
N ASP A 164 16.52 -13.71 -17.49
CA ASP A 164 17.29 -12.86 -18.39
C ASP A 164 18.64 -13.54 -18.63
N ALA A 165 18.56 -14.68 -19.29
CA ALA A 165 19.65 -15.15 -20.07
C ALA A 165 19.05 -15.79 -21.32
N LEU A 166 19.25 -15.14 -22.46
CA LEU A 166 19.71 -15.85 -23.65
C LEU A 166 21.02 -16.56 -23.27
N ALA A 167 20.93 -17.57 -22.41
CA ALA A 167 22.03 -18.43 -22.06
C ALA A 167 22.20 -19.34 -23.26
N ASP A 168 23.40 -19.34 -23.83
CA ASP A 168 23.94 -20.50 -24.52
C ASP A 168 23.35 -21.76 -23.92
N GLU A 169 22.67 -22.55 -24.75
CA GLU A 169 21.76 -23.62 -24.36
C GLU A 169 22.50 -24.59 -23.42
N ALA A 170 22.44 -24.34 -22.11
CA ALA A 170 23.35 -24.97 -21.18
C ALA A 170 23.06 -26.48 -21.12
N ILE A 171 24.12 -27.28 -21.20
CA ILE A 171 24.04 -28.73 -21.30
C ILE A 171 24.44 -29.34 -19.97
N TYR A 172 23.60 -30.22 -19.44
CA TYR A 172 23.85 -30.93 -18.20
C TYR A 172 23.67 -32.44 -18.39
N THR A 173 24.44 -33.21 -17.62
CA THR A 173 24.14 -34.62 -17.37
C THR A 173 22.92 -34.75 -16.43
N LEU A 174 22.29 -35.92 -16.38
CA LEU A 174 21.22 -36.19 -15.39
C LEU A 174 21.69 -36.05 -13.93
N GLY A 175 23.00 -36.17 -13.67
CA GLY A 175 23.61 -35.93 -12.35
C GLY A 175 23.90 -34.46 -12.04
N GLY A 176 23.45 -33.51 -12.89
CA GLY A 176 23.59 -32.08 -12.66
C GLY A 176 24.95 -31.48 -13.03
N ARG A 177 25.91 -32.28 -13.54
CA ARG A 177 27.19 -31.76 -14.04
C ARG A 177 26.98 -31.03 -15.38
N ARG A 178 27.44 -29.77 -15.46
CA ARG A 178 27.45 -28.96 -16.69
C ARG A 178 28.52 -29.46 -17.67
N LEU A 179 28.20 -29.45 -18.96
CA LEU A 179 29.07 -29.80 -20.08
C LEU A 179 29.24 -28.59 -21.00
N GLU A 180 30.43 -28.44 -21.57
CA GLU A 180 30.74 -27.39 -22.54
C GLU A 180 30.13 -27.66 -23.93
N ALA A 181 29.87 -28.93 -24.26
CA ALA A 181 29.27 -29.34 -25.53
C ALA A 181 28.48 -30.65 -25.39
N LEU A 182 27.52 -30.87 -26.30
CA LEU A 182 26.66 -32.05 -26.29
C LEU A 182 27.43 -33.23 -26.89
N PRO A 183 27.60 -34.36 -26.17
CA PRO A 183 28.28 -35.51 -26.73
C PRO A 183 27.58 -36.04 -27.98
N ALA A 184 28.39 -36.46 -28.97
CA ALA A 184 27.89 -36.82 -30.29
C ALA A 184 27.09 -38.14 -30.33
N ARG A 185 27.27 -39.03 -29.35
CA ARG A 185 26.61 -40.34 -29.28
C ARG A 185 26.43 -40.80 -27.84
N GLY A 186 25.29 -41.43 -27.58
CA GLY A 186 24.99 -42.13 -26.34
C GLY A 186 24.69 -41.21 -25.17
N GLY A 187 23.61 -41.53 -24.44
CA GLY A 187 23.31 -40.93 -23.15
C GLY A 187 22.11 -39.99 -23.16
N VAL A 188 21.79 -39.48 -21.98
CA VAL A 188 20.65 -38.58 -21.73
C VAL A 188 21.16 -37.29 -21.08
N TYR A 189 20.77 -36.16 -21.67
CA TYR A 189 21.24 -34.83 -21.29
C TYR A 189 20.05 -33.88 -21.08
N ILE A 190 20.26 -32.84 -20.28
CA ILE A 190 19.36 -31.70 -20.18
C ILE A 190 19.99 -30.56 -20.95
N VAL A 191 19.34 -30.11 -22.03
CA VAL A 191 19.80 -29.04 -22.91
C VAL A 191 18.74 -27.96 -22.90
N GLY A 192 19.09 -26.76 -22.42
CA GLY A 192 18.12 -25.65 -22.32
C GLY A 192 16.87 -25.99 -21.49
N GLY A 193 17.03 -26.86 -20.49
CA GLY A 193 15.92 -27.34 -19.65
C GLY A 193 15.09 -28.49 -20.23
N ARG A 194 15.45 -29.03 -21.41
CA ARG A 194 14.75 -30.17 -22.04
C ARG A 194 15.61 -31.43 -22.04
N LYS A 195 14.98 -32.57 -21.81
CA LYS A 195 15.63 -33.88 -21.93
C LYS A 195 15.91 -34.21 -23.40
N VAL A 196 17.17 -34.50 -23.73
CA VAL A 196 17.65 -34.90 -25.05
C VAL A 196 18.36 -36.24 -24.93
N VAL A 197 18.10 -37.15 -25.87
CA VAL A 197 18.76 -38.46 -25.96
C VAL A 197 19.63 -38.49 -27.22
N ARG A 198 20.87 -38.94 -27.09
CA ARG A 198 21.85 -39.07 -28.18
C ARG A 198 22.30 -40.52 -28.36
#